data_AF-A0A316EEM0-F1
#
_entry.id   AF-A0A316EEM0-F1
#
_cell.length_a   1.000
_cell.length_b   1.000
_cell.length_c   1.000
_cell.angle_alpha   90.00
_cell.angle_beta   90.00
_cell.angle_gamma   90.00
#
_symmetry.space_group_name_H-M   'P 1'
#
loop_
_entity.id
_entity.type
_entity.pdbx_description
1 polymer ?
#
loop_
_entity_poly.entity_id
_entity_poly.type
_entity_poly.pdbx_seq_one_letter_code
_entity_poly.pdbx_strand_id
1 'polypeptide(L)'
;MNKSFNINYLLITSICLLLTSCDFSKRIDTTAAVKELHEREVKRITPAQFTAQVDEWGKVIVDSLNKNFGKNLENNVLIDSLSNKYRVEISLGSPLKLKNPALGEKINQILDAYQYNAERHLEQIDNIQKSDDEKFFYYTAPILFKNQFEGLKKAKIEELGKIGKLDSLTSRKKGDFIGLWMIKFSKKEVVRLADPKHLKSLSEK
;
A
#
# COMPACT_ATOMS: atom_id res chain seq x y z
N MET A 1 18.03 46.41 -71.61
CA MET A 1 17.33 46.25 -70.31
C MET A 1 17.80 44.95 -69.67
N ASN A 2 18.78 45.04 -68.76
CA ASN A 2 19.34 43.90 -68.03
C ASN A 2 18.34 43.42 -66.97
N LYS A 3 17.87 42.18 -67.08
CA LYS A 3 17.31 41.43 -65.96
C LYS A 3 18.04 40.09 -65.87
N SER A 4 19.32 40.13 -65.49
CA SER A 4 20.01 38.99 -64.90
C SER A 4 19.42 38.76 -63.52
N PHE A 5 18.23 38.14 -63.49
CA PHE A 5 17.53 37.77 -62.26
C PHE A 5 18.32 36.63 -61.61
N ASN A 6 18.87 36.91 -60.44
CA ASN A 6 19.84 36.08 -59.73
C ASN A 6 19.29 34.69 -59.37
N ILE A 7 19.55 33.69 -60.21
CA ILE A 7 19.24 32.26 -59.96
C ILE A 7 19.89 31.76 -58.65
N ASN A 8 21.05 32.30 -58.28
CA ASN A 8 21.68 32.02 -56.98
C ASN A 8 20.86 32.50 -55.78
N TYR A 9 20.08 33.58 -55.91
CA TYR A 9 19.25 34.09 -54.81
C TYR A 9 18.00 33.20 -54.59
N LEU A 10 17.50 32.58 -55.67
CA LEU A 10 16.36 31.65 -55.62
C LEU A 10 16.76 30.29 -54.99
N LEU A 11 17.96 29.80 -55.28
CA LEU A 11 18.49 28.58 -54.65
C LEU A 11 18.81 28.78 -53.16
N ILE A 12 19.35 29.93 -52.77
CA ILE A 12 19.66 30.25 -51.36
C ILE A 12 18.39 30.41 -50.53
N THR A 13 17.34 31.04 -51.07
CA THR A 13 16.04 31.19 -50.39
C THR A 13 15.30 29.86 -50.25
N SER A 14 15.40 28.95 -51.23
CA SER A 14 14.83 27.60 -51.15
C SER A 14 15.53 26.72 -50.10
N ILE A 15 16.85 26.84 -49.93
CA ILE A 15 17.59 26.14 -48.86
C ILE A 15 17.25 26.68 -47.46
N CYS A 16 17.02 28.00 -47.34
CA CYS A 16 16.69 28.62 -46.06
C CYS A 16 15.30 28.21 -45.53
N LEU A 17 14.34 27.95 -46.44
CA LEU A 17 13.00 27.45 -46.10
C LEU A 17 12.98 25.99 -45.62
N LEU A 18 14.01 25.19 -45.95
CA LEU A 18 14.11 23.81 -45.46
C LEU A 18 14.60 23.74 -44.01
N LEU A 19 15.31 24.77 -43.52
CA LEU A 19 15.88 24.83 -42.18
C LEU A 19 14.87 25.22 -41.09
N THR A 20 13.69 25.75 -41.44
CA THR A 20 12.64 26.12 -40.48
C THR A 20 11.66 24.98 -40.18
N SER A 21 11.82 23.81 -40.81
CA SER A 21 10.97 22.63 -40.59
C SER A 21 11.33 21.80 -39.35
N CYS A 22 12.48 22.07 -38.71
CA CYS A 22 12.86 21.43 -37.45
C CYS A 22 12.24 22.20 -36.27
N ASP A 23 11.00 21.88 -35.96
CA ASP A 23 10.32 22.35 -34.75
C ASP A 23 10.87 21.63 -33.50
N PHE A 24 12.00 22.11 -32.98
CA PHE A 24 12.59 21.67 -31.71
C PHE A 24 11.88 22.31 -30.48
N SER A 25 10.73 22.97 -30.67
CA SER A 25 10.01 23.64 -29.57
C SER A 25 9.26 22.66 -28.65
N LYS A 26 9.00 21.44 -29.12
CA LYS A 26 8.41 20.37 -28.30
C LYS A 26 9.51 19.60 -27.58
N ARG A 27 9.81 19.99 -26.34
CA ARG A 27 10.55 19.13 -25.41
C ARG A 27 9.77 17.81 -25.28
N ILE A 28 10.36 16.72 -25.76
CA ILE A 28 9.81 15.38 -25.57
C ILE A 28 9.70 15.18 -24.05
N ASP A 29 8.48 14.90 -23.56
CA ASP A 29 8.27 14.58 -22.16
C ASP A 29 8.85 13.19 -21.86
N THR A 30 10.15 13.16 -21.62
CA THR A 30 10.90 11.95 -21.26
C THR A 30 10.45 11.39 -19.93
N THR A 31 9.75 12.16 -19.09
CA THR A 31 9.22 11.70 -17.80
C THR A 31 8.17 10.63 -17.99
N ALA A 32 7.23 10.85 -18.90
CA ALA A 32 6.20 9.87 -19.23
C ALA A 32 6.81 8.60 -19.83
N ALA A 33 7.78 8.75 -20.73
CA ALA A 33 8.48 7.62 -21.35
C ALA A 33 9.33 6.83 -20.33
N VAL A 34 10.07 7.49 -19.45
CA VAL A 34 10.86 6.85 -18.38
C VAL A 34 9.95 6.15 -17.38
N LYS A 35 8.81 6.76 -17.02
CA LYS A 35 7.79 6.12 -16.16
C LYS A 35 7.24 4.85 -16.80
N GLU A 36 6.88 4.91 -18.08
CA GLU A 36 6.40 3.74 -18.82
C GLU A 36 7.45 2.63 -18.91
N LEU A 37 8.71 2.98 -19.17
CA LEU A 37 9.82 2.01 -19.21
C LEU A 37 10.04 1.34 -17.84
N HIS A 38 10.00 2.11 -16.74
CA HIS A 38 10.09 1.55 -15.39
C HIS A 38 8.90 0.64 -15.03
N GLU A 39 7.70 0.96 -15.52
CA GLU A 39 6.50 0.12 -15.32
C GLU A 39 6.57 -1.21 -16.10
N ARG A 40 7.33 -1.25 -17.21
CA ARG A 40 7.51 -2.44 -18.07
C ARG A 40 8.76 -3.27 -17.73
N GLU A 41 9.59 -2.82 -16.79
CA GLU A 41 10.79 -3.54 -16.38
C GLU A 41 10.43 -4.91 -15.77
N VAL A 42 11.07 -5.99 -16.24
CA VAL A 42 10.83 -7.34 -15.71
C VAL A 42 11.48 -7.42 -14.33
N LYS A 43 10.66 -7.30 -13.29
CA LYS A 43 11.09 -7.41 -11.89
C LYS A 43 11.03 -8.87 -11.44
N ARG A 44 12.17 -9.43 -11.02
CA ARG A 44 12.25 -10.74 -10.35
C ARG A 44 12.46 -10.51 -8.86
N ILE A 45 11.47 -10.91 -8.05
CA ILE A 45 11.53 -10.80 -6.59
C ILE A 45 11.58 -12.21 -6.01
N THR A 46 12.52 -12.46 -5.09
CA THR A 46 12.59 -13.74 -4.37
C THR A 46 11.45 -13.84 -3.34
N PRO A 47 11.05 -15.06 -2.91
CA PRO A 47 10.05 -15.20 -1.86
C PRO A 47 10.41 -14.47 -0.56
N ALA A 48 11.70 -14.46 -0.18
CA ALA A 48 12.16 -13.78 1.03
C ALA A 48 12.03 -12.25 0.91
N GLN A 49 12.50 -11.67 -0.20
CA GLN A 49 12.36 -10.23 -0.46
C GLN A 49 10.90 -9.80 -0.51
N PHE A 50 10.03 -10.63 -1.10
CA PHE A 50 8.61 -10.34 -1.15
C PHE A 50 8.00 -10.30 0.26
N THR A 51 8.26 -11.31 1.08
CA THR A 51 7.77 -11.34 2.48
C THR A 51 8.31 -10.15 3.28
N ALA A 52 9.60 -9.82 3.14
CA ALA A 52 10.20 -8.65 3.80
C ALA A 52 9.53 -7.34 3.35
N GLN A 53 9.22 -7.22 2.05
CA GLN A 53 8.54 -6.04 1.54
C GLN A 53 7.11 -5.90 2.08
N VAL A 54 6.36 -7.01 2.15
CA VAL A 54 5.02 -7.04 2.75
C VAL A 54 5.08 -6.72 4.24
N ASP A 55 6.07 -7.25 4.97
CA ASP A 55 6.28 -6.94 6.39
C ASP A 55 6.53 -5.44 6.61
N GLU A 56 7.47 -4.86 5.87
CA GLU A 56 7.80 -3.44 5.96
C GLU A 56 6.59 -2.56 5.63
N TRP A 57 5.89 -2.83 4.54
CA TRP A 57 4.71 -2.05 4.16
C TRP A 57 3.56 -2.24 5.16
N GLY A 58 3.35 -3.47 5.64
CA GLY A 58 2.37 -3.78 6.69
C GLY A 58 2.60 -2.94 7.94
N LYS A 59 3.83 -2.94 8.44
CA LYS A 59 4.24 -2.13 9.62
C LYS A 59 4.03 -0.65 9.38
N VAL A 60 4.50 -0.11 8.26
CA VAL A 60 4.34 1.32 7.92
C VAL A 60 2.87 1.73 7.86
N ILE A 61 2.01 0.89 7.26
CA ILE A 61 0.56 1.13 7.18
C ILE A 61 -0.05 1.12 8.58
N VAL A 62 0.20 0.07 9.38
CA VAL A 62 -0.37 -0.09 10.72
C VAL A 62 0.10 1.02 11.67
N ASP A 63 1.37 1.38 11.65
CA ASP A 63 1.91 2.48 12.45
C ASP A 63 1.25 3.82 12.09
N SER A 64 1.00 4.05 10.80
CA SER A 64 0.30 5.25 10.33
C SER A 64 -1.16 5.29 10.80
N LEU A 65 -1.86 4.14 10.74
CA LEU A 65 -3.24 4.01 11.18
C LEU A 65 -3.38 4.13 12.70
N ASN A 66 -2.42 3.64 13.48
CA ASN A 66 -2.48 3.65 14.94
C ASN A 66 -2.14 5.02 15.56
N LYS A 67 -1.35 5.88 14.88
CA LYS A 67 -0.99 7.22 15.38
C LYS A 67 -2.18 8.08 15.80
N ASN A 68 -3.29 8.01 15.06
CA ASN A 68 -4.53 8.73 15.36
C ASN A 68 -5.73 7.78 15.25
N PHE A 69 -5.63 6.62 15.91
CA PHE A 69 -6.56 5.49 15.76
C PHE A 69 -8.04 5.88 15.76
N GLY A 70 -8.51 6.61 16.79
CA GLY A 70 -9.91 7.03 16.89
C GLY A 70 -10.38 7.89 15.72
N LYS A 71 -9.57 8.85 15.28
CA LYS A 71 -9.89 9.72 14.13
C LYS A 71 -9.89 8.96 12.80
N ASN A 72 -8.93 8.06 12.64
CA ASN A 72 -8.78 7.24 11.43
C ASN A 72 -9.91 6.19 11.30
N LEU A 73 -10.51 5.80 12.42
CA LEU A 73 -11.69 4.94 12.48
C LEU A 73 -12.96 5.66 12.03
N GLU A 74 -13.14 6.91 12.46
CA GLU A 74 -14.31 7.72 12.09
C GLU A 74 -14.27 8.18 10.64
N ASN A 75 -13.05 8.41 10.15
CA ASN A 75 -12.81 8.96 8.83
C ASN A 75 -11.85 8.07 8.04
N ASN A 76 -12.40 7.37 7.06
CA ASN A 76 -11.66 6.47 6.19
C ASN A 76 -10.65 7.17 5.26
N VAL A 77 -10.54 8.51 5.23
CA VAL A 77 -9.61 9.23 4.35
C VAL A 77 -8.17 8.69 4.41
N LEU A 78 -7.64 8.40 5.61
CA LEU A 78 -6.29 7.83 5.71
C LEU A 78 -6.25 6.37 5.25
N ILE A 79 -7.25 5.58 5.60
CA ILE A 79 -7.38 4.17 5.16
C ILE A 79 -7.43 4.12 3.63
N ASP A 80 -8.25 4.95 3.00
CA ASP A 80 -8.40 5.04 1.54
C ASP A 80 -7.12 5.54 0.88
N SER A 81 -6.46 6.55 1.47
CA SER A 81 -5.18 7.06 0.98
C SER A 81 -4.10 5.98 0.98
N LEU A 82 -3.96 5.22 2.08
CA LEU A 82 -2.98 4.14 2.21
C LEU A 82 -3.34 2.96 1.30
N SER A 83 -4.62 2.59 1.24
CA SER A 83 -5.13 1.53 0.36
C SER A 83 -4.81 1.84 -1.10
N ASN A 84 -5.01 3.09 -1.53
CA ASN A 84 -4.69 3.53 -2.89
C ASN A 84 -3.18 3.62 -3.14
N LYS A 85 -2.41 4.14 -2.18
CA LYS A 85 -0.95 4.29 -2.30
C LYS A 85 -0.26 2.94 -2.47
N TYR A 86 -0.61 1.96 -1.62
CA TYR A 86 0.01 0.63 -1.62
C TYR A 86 -0.76 -0.41 -2.44
N ARG A 87 -1.96 -0.07 -2.93
CA ARG A 87 -2.87 -0.95 -3.69
C ARG A 87 -3.20 -2.23 -2.96
N VAL A 88 -3.64 -2.03 -1.72
CA VAL A 88 -4.00 -3.08 -0.77
C VAL A 88 -5.45 -2.91 -0.34
N GLU A 89 -6.04 -3.99 0.17
CA GLU A 89 -7.30 -3.92 0.90
C GLU A 89 -6.98 -3.93 2.40
N ILE A 90 -7.47 -2.93 3.14
CA ILE A 90 -7.27 -2.81 4.59
C ILE A 90 -8.58 -3.13 5.29
N SER A 91 -8.55 -4.06 6.22
CA SER A 91 -9.67 -4.49 7.05
C SER A 91 -9.35 -4.37 8.53
N LEU A 92 -10.38 -4.07 9.32
CA LEU A 92 -10.31 -3.95 10.77
C LEU A 92 -11.43 -4.76 11.41
N GLY A 93 -11.13 -5.44 12.50
CA GLY A 93 -12.13 -6.10 13.33
C GLY A 93 -11.53 -7.02 14.36
N SER A 94 -12.38 -7.59 15.22
CA SER A 94 -11.98 -8.74 16.03
C SER A 94 -11.78 -9.98 15.15
N PRO A 95 -10.98 -10.97 15.57
CA PRO A 95 -10.70 -12.14 14.75
C PRO A 95 -11.98 -12.82 14.24
N LEU A 96 -12.97 -13.00 15.12
CA LEU A 96 -14.27 -13.57 14.78
C LEU A 96 -15.02 -12.79 13.69
N LYS A 97 -14.94 -11.46 13.70
CA LYS A 97 -15.63 -10.59 12.74
C LYS A 97 -14.86 -10.45 11.41
N LEU A 98 -13.58 -10.80 11.39
CA LEU A 98 -12.76 -10.84 10.18
C LEU A 98 -12.85 -12.19 9.46
N LYS A 99 -13.20 -13.28 10.18
CA LYS A 99 -13.37 -14.60 9.57
C LYS A 99 -14.39 -14.57 8.45
N ASN A 100 -14.04 -15.20 7.34
CA ASN A 100 -14.89 -15.32 6.16
C ASN A 100 -14.42 -16.54 5.34
N PRO A 101 -15.32 -17.43 4.90
CA PRO A 101 -14.96 -18.56 4.03
C PRO A 101 -14.15 -18.16 2.78
N ALA A 102 -14.36 -16.96 2.24
CA ALA A 102 -13.64 -16.47 1.07
C ALA A 102 -12.13 -16.21 1.29
N LEU A 103 -11.67 -16.16 2.55
CA LEU A 103 -10.25 -15.98 2.88
C LEU A 103 -9.43 -17.27 2.75
N GLY A 104 -10.09 -18.43 2.62
CA GLY A 104 -9.45 -19.74 2.66
C GLY A 104 -9.22 -20.25 4.08
N GLU A 105 -8.88 -21.54 4.20
CA GLU A 105 -8.75 -22.21 5.49
C GLU A 105 -7.60 -21.62 6.30
N LYS A 106 -6.45 -21.42 5.66
CA LYS A 106 -5.22 -21.01 6.32
C LYS A 106 -5.33 -19.65 7.01
N ILE A 107 -5.97 -18.69 6.37
CA ILE A 107 -6.17 -17.35 6.93
C ILE A 107 -7.16 -17.41 8.11
N ASN A 108 -8.23 -18.21 7.98
CA ASN A 108 -9.16 -18.40 9.09
C ASN A 108 -8.50 -19.09 10.29
N GLN A 109 -7.58 -20.03 10.08
CA GLN A 109 -6.78 -20.64 11.17
C GLN A 109 -5.87 -19.63 11.87
N ILE A 110 -5.27 -18.68 11.14
CA ILE A 110 -4.50 -17.58 11.74
C ILE A 110 -5.41 -16.71 12.61
N LEU A 111 -6.62 -16.38 12.15
CA LEU A 111 -7.59 -15.62 12.95
C LEU A 111 -8.03 -16.41 14.21
N ASP A 112 -8.19 -17.73 14.10
CA ASP A 112 -8.45 -18.60 15.26
C ASP A 112 -7.29 -18.60 16.26
N ALA A 113 -6.04 -18.58 15.79
CA ALA A 113 -4.87 -18.47 16.65
C ALA A 113 -4.83 -17.14 17.42
N TYR A 114 -5.15 -16.01 16.76
CA TYR A 114 -5.28 -14.72 17.46
C TYR A 114 -6.38 -14.75 18.53
N GLN A 115 -7.53 -15.34 18.20
CA GLN A 115 -8.64 -15.47 19.15
C GLN A 115 -8.21 -16.32 20.37
N TYR A 116 -7.60 -17.48 20.12
CA TYR A 116 -7.08 -18.35 21.16
C TYR A 116 -6.04 -17.66 22.05
N ASN A 117 -5.09 -16.94 21.44
CA ASN A 117 -4.08 -16.19 22.18
C ASN A 117 -4.72 -15.10 23.06
N ALA A 118 -5.77 -14.42 22.57
CA ALA A 118 -6.46 -13.39 23.33
C ALA A 118 -7.18 -13.98 24.56
N GLU A 119 -7.82 -15.14 24.40
CA GLU A 119 -8.52 -15.86 25.47
C GLU A 119 -7.56 -16.43 26.52
N ARG A 120 -6.36 -16.84 26.10
CA ARG A 120 -5.32 -17.39 26.97
C ARG A 120 -4.35 -16.34 27.51
N HIS A 121 -4.56 -15.06 27.21
CA HIS A 121 -3.65 -13.96 27.57
C HIS A 121 -2.20 -14.19 27.10
N LEU A 122 -2.04 -14.82 25.94
CA LEU A 122 -0.75 -15.03 25.31
C LEU A 122 -0.34 -13.79 24.50
N GLU A 123 0.96 -13.70 24.23
CA GLU A 123 1.51 -12.63 23.39
C GLU A 123 0.89 -12.69 21.99
N GLN A 124 0.52 -11.51 21.48
CA GLN A 124 0.03 -11.34 20.12
C GLN A 124 1.15 -10.74 19.29
N ILE A 125 1.50 -11.42 18.20
CA ILE A 125 2.55 -10.98 17.27
C ILE A 125 1.97 -10.75 15.88
N ASP A 126 2.66 -9.96 15.08
CA ASP A 126 2.32 -9.80 13.67
C ASP A 126 2.49 -11.13 12.91
N ASN A 127 1.72 -11.33 11.86
CA ASN A 127 1.83 -12.51 11.01
C ASN A 127 1.73 -12.16 9.53
N ILE A 128 2.43 -12.92 8.68
CA ILE A 128 2.30 -12.86 7.23
C ILE A 128 1.93 -14.24 6.73
N GLN A 129 0.79 -14.32 6.05
CA GLN A 129 0.30 -15.56 5.49
C GLN A 129 -0.13 -15.42 4.02
N LYS A 130 0.37 -16.33 3.18
CA LYS A 130 -0.09 -16.50 1.79
C LYS A 130 -1.49 -17.12 1.75
N SER A 131 -2.29 -16.71 0.77
CA SER A 131 -3.49 -17.43 0.35
C SER A 131 -3.14 -18.80 -0.23
N ASP A 132 -4.14 -19.69 -0.27
CA ASP A 132 -3.98 -21.05 -0.81
C ASP A 132 -3.62 -21.04 -2.31
N ASP A 133 -4.06 -20.03 -3.06
CA ASP A 133 -3.74 -19.85 -4.48
C ASP A 133 -2.47 -19.03 -4.74
N GLU A 134 -1.76 -18.64 -3.68
CA GLU A 134 -0.54 -17.82 -3.68
C GLU A 134 -0.63 -16.46 -4.40
N LYS A 135 -1.83 -16.00 -4.75
CA LYS A 135 -2.03 -14.69 -5.39
C LYS A 135 -2.03 -13.56 -4.38
N PHE A 136 -2.35 -13.85 -3.13
CA PHE A 136 -2.49 -12.87 -2.07
C PHE A 136 -1.61 -13.20 -0.87
N PHE A 137 -1.20 -12.15 -0.17
CA PHE A 137 -0.54 -12.22 1.12
C PHE A 137 -1.34 -11.37 2.09
N TYR A 138 -1.50 -11.87 3.31
CA TYR A 138 -2.22 -11.21 4.38
C TYR A 138 -1.22 -10.88 5.47
N TYR A 139 -1.06 -9.59 5.76
CA TYR A 139 -0.37 -9.14 6.95
C TYR A 139 -1.42 -8.85 8.02
N THR A 140 -1.28 -9.45 9.18
CA THR A 140 -2.16 -9.22 10.32
C THR A 140 -1.36 -8.67 11.49
N ALA A 141 -1.88 -7.61 12.13
CA ALA A 141 -1.22 -6.97 13.26
C ALA A 141 -2.22 -6.74 14.40
N PRO A 142 -1.89 -7.16 15.64
CA PRO A 142 -2.76 -6.98 16.79
C PRO A 142 -2.85 -5.53 17.22
N ILE A 143 -4.05 -5.14 17.62
CA ILE A 143 -4.33 -3.84 18.20
C ILE A 143 -4.52 -4.05 19.69
N LEU A 144 -3.68 -3.38 20.46
CA LEU A 144 -3.75 -3.40 21.92
C LEU A 144 -4.41 -2.13 22.41
N PHE A 145 -5.23 -2.23 23.45
CA PHE A 145 -5.81 -1.10 24.15
C PHE A 145 -4.67 -0.31 24.82
N LYS A 146 -4.38 0.88 24.31
CA LYS A 146 -3.37 1.78 24.86
C LYS A 146 -3.98 3.17 25.07
N ASN A 147 -3.14 4.18 24.94
CA ASN A 147 -3.46 5.59 25.13
C ASN A 147 -4.38 6.16 24.02
N GLN A 148 -4.69 5.37 22.99
CA GLN A 148 -5.44 5.80 21.79
C GLN A 148 -6.90 6.21 22.04
N PHE A 149 -7.41 5.98 23.25
CA PHE A 149 -8.74 6.39 23.68
C PHE A 149 -8.71 7.38 24.86
N GLU A 150 -7.53 7.87 25.25
CA GLU A 150 -7.39 8.84 26.34
C GLU A 150 -8.19 10.11 26.04
N GLY A 151 -8.89 10.63 27.05
CA GLY A 151 -9.74 11.82 26.94
C GLY A 151 -11.10 11.61 26.25
N LEU A 152 -11.38 10.42 25.70
CA LEU A 152 -12.68 10.13 25.09
C LEU A 152 -13.73 9.70 26.13
N LYS A 153 -14.98 10.13 25.94
CA LYS A 153 -16.11 9.67 26.75
C LYS A 153 -16.41 8.20 26.45
N LYS A 154 -16.89 7.44 27.45
CA LYS A 154 -17.24 6.01 27.30
C LYS A 154 -18.16 5.72 26.11
N ALA A 155 -19.20 6.54 25.90
CA ALA A 155 -20.11 6.41 24.78
C ALA A 155 -19.39 6.49 23.42
N LYS A 156 -18.39 7.37 23.31
CA LYS A 156 -17.60 7.52 22.09
C LYS A 156 -16.67 6.34 21.86
N ILE A 157 -16.06 5.81 22.91
CA ILE A 157 -15.23 4.60 22.85
C ILE A 157 -16.08 3.41 22.36
N GLU A 158 -17.31 3.27 22.86
CA GLU A 158 -18.22 2.21 22.41
C GLU A 158 -18.63 2.37 20.94
N GLU A 159 -18.91 3.61 20.50
CA GLU A 159 -19.19 3.93 19.10
C GLU A 159 -18.02 3.55 18.18
N LEU A 160 -16.79 3.90 18.55
CA LEU A 160 -15.57 3.52 17.83
C LEU A 160 -15.40 1.99 17.76
N GLY A 161 -15.72 1.28 18.85
CA GLY A 161 -15.70 -0.18 18.87
C GLY A 161 -16.71 -0.79 17.88
N LYS A 162 -17.89 -0.18 17.73
CA LYS A 162 -18.90 -0.61 16.75
C LYS A 162 -18.45 -0.34 15.31
N ILE A 163 -17.96 0.87 15.04
CA ILE A 163 -17.43 1.27 13.72
C ILE A 163 -16.30 0.34 13.30
N GLY A 164 -15.33 0.14 14.18
CA GLY A 164 -14.17 -0.71 13.94
C GLY A 164 -14.44 -2.20 14.00
N LYS A 165 -15.70 -2.64 14.24
CA LYS A 165 -16.04 -4.05 14.43
C LYS A 165 -15.12 -4.72 15.47
N LEU A 166 -14.76 -4.01 16.52
CA LEU A 166 -13.88 -4.49 17.58
C LEU A 166 -14.68 -5.26 18.63
N ASP A 167 -13.98 -5.94 19.54
CA ASP A 167 -14.61 -6.47 20.74
C ASP A 167 -14.98 -5.32 21.70
N SER A 168 -15.77 -5.63 22.73
CA SER A 168 -16.16 -4.61 23.71
C SER A 168 -14.94 -3.91 24.28
N LEU A 169 -14.92 -2.58 24.18
CA LEU A 169 -13.80 -1.73 24.56
C LEU A 169 -13.95 -1.13 25.96
N THR A 170 -15.17 -1.05 26.49
CA THR A 170 -15.48 -0.31 27.72
C THR A 170 -14.97 -0.96 29.00
N SER A 171 -14.68 -2.26 28.95
CA SER A 171 -14.12 -3.05 30.05
C SER A 171 -12.62 -3.38 29.89
N ARG A 172 -11.99 -2.89 28.81
CA ARG A 172 -10.61 -3.23 28.47
C ARG A 172 -9.61 -2.40 29.28
N LYS A 173 -8.51 -3.03 29.66
CA LYS A 173 -7.36 -2.43 30.35
C LYS A 173 -6.23 -2.16 29.37
N LYS A 174 -5.29 -1.31 29.78
CA LYS A 174 -4.08 -1.06 29.01
C LYS A 174 -3.32 -2.38 28.78
N GLY A 175 -3.02 -2.68 27.51
CA GLY A 175 -2.37 -3.92 27.08
C GLY A 175 -3.35 -4.98 26.56
N ASP A 176 -4.65 -4.85 26.80
CA ASP A 176 -5.62 -5.84 26.33
C ASP A 176 -5.70 -5.86 24.80
N PHE A 177 -5.80 -7.06 24.23
CA PHE A 177 -6.12 -7.21 22.82
C PHE A 177 -7.56 -6.76 22.52
N ILE A 178 -7.73 -5.95 21.47
CA ILE A 178 -9.05 -5.40 21.09
C ILE A 178 -9.47 -5.68 19.64
N GLY A 179 -8.53 -6.12 18.80
CA GLY A 179 -8.80 -6.48 17.41
C GLY A 179 -7.53 -6.58 16.59
N LEU A 180 -7.70 -6.67 15.28
CA LEU A 180 -6.65 -6.86 14.30
C LEU A 180 -6.81 -5.89 13.15
N TRP A 181 -5.69 -5.34 12.68
CA TRP A 181 -5.58 -4.94 11.30
C TRP A 181 -5.30 -6.18 10.44
N MET A 182 -5.97 -6.29 9.30
CA MET A 182 -5.69 -7.27 8.27
C MET A 182 -5.52 -6.55 6.94
N ILE A 183 -4.33 -6.66 6.35
CA ILE A 183 -3.98 -6.02 5.10
C ILE A 183 -3.73 -7.09 4.06
N LYS A 184 -4.53 -7.07 2.98
CA LYS A 184 -4.41 -8.00 1.87
C LYS A 184 -3.63 -7.35 0.74
N PHE A 185 -2.50 -7.98 0.42
CA PHE A 185 -1.60 -7.60 -0.66
C PHE A 185 -1.80 -8.52 -1.84
N SER A 186 -1.97 -7.94 -3.04
CA SER A 186 -1.86 -8.69 -4.29
C SER A 186 -0.39 -8.88 -4.64
N LYS A 187 0.01 -10.12 -4.93
CA LYS A 187 1.38 -10.44 -5.38
C LYS A 187 1.79 -9.60 -6.59
N LYS A 188 0.85 -9.39 -7.53
CA LYS A 188 1.07 -8.57 -8.72
C LYS A 188 1.38 -7.11 -8.37
N GLU A 189 0.58 -6.50 -7.49
CA GLU A 189 0.74 -5.07 -7.17
C GLU A 189 1.98 -4.81 -6.33
N VAL A 190 2.33 -5.71 -5.40
CA VAL A 190 3.59 -5.61 -4.65
C VAL A 190 4.79 -5.68 -5.60
N VAL A 191 4.81 -6.63 -6.54
CA VAL A 191 5.89 -6.72 -7.54
C VAL A 191 5.94 -5.44 -8.40
N ARG A 192 4.78 -4.92 -8.82
CA ARG A 192 4.70 -3.73 -9.66
C ARG A 192 5.24 -2.49 -8.95
N LEU A 193 4.85 -2.27 -7.69
CA LEU A 193 5.19 -1.08 -6.91
C LEU A 193 6.56 -1.14 -6.23
N ALA A 194 7.12 -2.33 -5.99
CA ALA A 194 8.42 -2.46 -5.34
C ALA A 194 9.55 -1.85 -6.18
N ASP A 195 10.47 -1.15 -5.52
CA ASP A 195 11.69 -0.61 -6.13
C ASP A 195 12.78 -1.70 -6.16
N PRO A 196 13.28 -2.11 -7.35
CA PRO A 196 14.35 -3.08 -7.47
C PRO A 196 15.60 -2.78 -6.64
N LYS A 197 15.93 -1.50 -6.44
CA LYS A 197 17.10 -1.11 -5.61
C LYS A 197 16.84 -1.38 -4.14
N HIS A 198 15.66 -0.98 -3.65
CA HIS A 198 15.24 -1.23 -2.28
C HIS A 198 15.17 -2.74 -1.97
N LEU A 199 14.64 -3.54 -2.90
CA LEU A 199 14.56 -5.00 -2.74
C LEU A 199 15.92 -5.67 -2.54
N LYS A 200 16.99 -5.16 -3.16
CA LYS A 200 18.35 -5.68 -2.94
C LYS A 200 18.82 -5.43 -1.51
N SER A 201 18.52 -4.26 -0.94
CA SER A 201 18.85 -3.96 0.45
C SER A 201 18.10 -4.84 1.45
N LEU A 202 16.90 -5.33 1.08
CA LEU A 202 16.12 -6.26 1.91
C LEU A 202 16.70 -7.68 1.92
N SER A 203 17.56 -8.05 0.97
CA SER A 203 18.26 -9.35 0.97
C SER A 203 19.62 -9.35 1.66
N GLU A 204 20.12 -8.17 2.05
CA GLU A 204 21.42 -7.98 2.69
C GLU A 204 21.33 -7.81 4.22
N LYS A 205 20.12 -7.79 4.77
CA LYS A 205 19.82 -7.78 6.21
C LYS A 205 19.47 -9.18 6.69
#